data_AF-E9PIM9-F1
#
_entry.id   AF-E9PIM9-F1
#
_cell.length_a   1.000
_cell.length_b   1.000
_cell.length_c   1.000
_cell.angle_alpha   90.00
_cell.angle_beta   90.00
_cell.angle_gamma   90.00
#
_symmetry.space_group_name_H-M   'P 1'
#
loop_
_entity.id
_entity.type
_entity.pdbx_description
1 polymer ?
#
loop_
_entity_poly.entity_id
_entity_poly.type
_entity_poly.pdbx_seq_one_letter_code
_entity_poly.pdbx_strand_id
1 'polypeptide(L)'
;MSLDIQSLDIQCEELSDARWAELLPLLQQCQVVRLDDCGLTEARCKDISSALRVNPALAELNLRSNELGDVGVHCVLQGLQTPSCKIQKLSLQNCCLTGAGCGVLSSTLRTLPTLQELHLSDNLLGDAGLQLLCEGLLDPQCRLEKLQLEYCSLSAASCEPLASVLRAKPDFKELTVSNNDINEAGVRVLCQGLKDSPC
;
A
#
# COMPACT_ATOMS: atom_id res chain seq x y z
N MET A 1 -29.39 1.31 -19.12
CA MET A 1 -28.83 2.41 -18.32
C MET A 1 -27.87 1.78 -17.33
N SER A 2 -26.57 1.80 -17.65
CA SER A 2 -25.54 1.39 -16.69
C SER A 2 -25.51 2.45 -15.60
N LEU A 3 -25.74 2.07 -14.34
CA LEU A 3 -25.38 2.92 -13.23
C LEU A 3 -23.86 2.98 -13.24
N ASP A 4 -23.29 4.10 -13.70
CA ASP A 4 -21.85 4.38 -13.64
C ASP A 4 -21.47 4.58 -12.17
N ILE A 5 -21.37 3.48 -11.43
CA ILE A 5 -20.83 3.47 -10.08
C ILE A 5 -19.32 3.69 -10.25
N GLN A 6 -18.89 4.94 -10.09
CA GLN A 6 -17.47 5.30 -10.12
C GLN A 6 -16.74 4.86 -8.85
N SER A 7 -17.49 4.69 -7.75
CA SER A 7 -16.94 4.36 -6.44
C SER A 7 -17.77 3.31 -5.71
N LEU A 8 -17.10 2.30 -5.17
CA LEU A 8 -17.61 1.39 -4.16
C LEU A 8 -17.01 1.77 -2.81
N ASP A 9 -17.84 2.05 -1.81
CA ASP A 9 -17.39 2.44 -0.47
C ASP A 9 -18.23 1.70 0.57
N ILE A 10 -17.62 0.74 1.27
CA ILE A 10 -18.21 -0.04 2.36
C ILE A 10 -17.23 0.00 3.53
N GLN A 11 -17.75 0.27 4.71
CA GLN A 11 -16.95 0.47 5.92
C GLN A 11 -17.65 -0.18 7.12
N CYS A 12 -16.89 -0.86 7.98
CA CYS A 12 -17.35 -1.42 9.25
C CYS A 12 -18.58 -2.35 9.09
N GLU A 13 -18.56 -3.20 8.07
CA GLU A 13 -19.62 -4.18 7.76
C GLU A 13 -19.01 -5.53 7.40
N GLU A 14 -19.28 -6.56 8.21
CA GLU A 14 -18.85 -7.92 7.90
C GLU A 14 -19.62 -8.47 6.68
N LEU A 15 -18.91 -8.67 5.57
CA LEU A 15 -19.52 -9.06 4.30
C LEU A 15 -19.87 -10.55 4.26
N SER A 16 -21.17 -10.85 4.23
CA SER A 16 -21.64 -12.21 3.93
C SER A 16 -21.26 -12.68 2.51
N ASP A 17 -21.23 -13.98 2.28
CA ASP A 17 -20.94 -14.55 0.95
C ASP A 17 -21.88 -14.05 -0.15
N ALA A 18 -23.17 -13.89 0.17
CA ALA A 18 -24.16 -13.37 -0.77
C ALA A 18 -23.85 -11.92 -1.13
N ARG A 19 -23.58 -11.08 -0.11
CA ARG A 19 -23.22 -9.68 -0.33
C ARG A 19 -21.91 -9.55 -1.11
N TRP A 20 -20.91 -10.37 -0.78
CA TRP A 20 -19.65 -10.41 -1.52
C TRP A 20 -19.85 -10.71 -3.01
N ALA A 21 -20.70 -11.71 -3.33
CA ALA A 21 -21.01 -12.06 -4.71
C ALA A 21 -21.67 -10.92 -5.49
N GLU A 22 -22.49 -10.10 -4.83
CA GLU A 22 -23.09 -8.89 -5.43
C GLU A 22 -22.06 -7.80 -5.72
N LEU A 23 -21.03 -7.69 -4.87
CA LEU A 23 -20.02 -6.63 -4.97
C LEU A 23 -18.91 -6.96 -5.96
N LEU A 24 -18.60 -8.24 -6.17
CA LEU A 24 -17.47 -8.66 -7.00
C LEU A 24 -17.48 -8.07 -8.43
N PRO A 25 -18.62 -7.97 -9.14
CA PRO A 25 -18.68 -7.30 -10.44
C PRO A 25 -18.35 -5.81 -10.36
N LEU A 26 -18.66 -5.13 -9.25
CA LEU A 26 -18.37 -3.70 -9.07
C LEU A 26 -16.87 -3.44 -8.98
N LEU A 27 -16.10 -4.36 -8.37
CA LEU A 27 -14.64 -4.28 -8.31
C LEU A 27 -13.97 -4.29 -9.69
N GLN A 28 -14.67 -4.76 -10.74
CA GLN A 28 -14.15 -4.84 -12.10
C GLN A 28 -14.28 -3.52 -12.88
N GLN A 29 -15.10 -2.59 -12.38
CA GLN A 29 -15.48 -1.37 -13.11
C GLN A 29 -15.30 -0.07 -12.31
N CYS A 30 -15.26 -0.13 -10.98
CA CYS A 30 -15.12 1.06 -10.14
C CYS A 30 -13.71 1.67 -10.26
N GLN A 31 -13.64 3.00 -10.27
CA GLN A 31 -12.38 3.74 -10.19
C GLN A 31 -11.85 3.79 -8.76
N VAL A 32 -12.77 3.84 -7.80
CA VAL A 32 -12.46 3.87 -6.36
C VAL A 32 -13.12 2.68 -5.69
N VAL A 33 -12.32 1.86 -5.01
CA VAL A 33 -12.81 0.73 -4.22
C VAL A 33 -12.30 0.88 -2.79
N ARG A 34 -13.23 1.08 -1.85
CA ARG A 34 -12.95 1.10 -0.41
C ARG A 34 -13.78 0.03 0.29
N LEU A 35 -13.08 -0.90 0.91
CA LEU A 35 -13.64 -1.98 1.72
C LEU A 35 -12.91 -1.95 3.06
N ASP A 36 -13.22 -0.94 3.89
CA ASP A 36 -12.60 -0.75 5.21
C ASP A 36 -13.32 -1.64 6.23
N ASP A 37 -12.58 -2.41 7.02
CA ASP A 37 -13.16 -3.18 8.13
C ASP A 37 -14.38 -4.01 7.69
N CYS A 38 -14.18 -4.78 6.61
CA CYS A 38 -15.24 -5.52 5.91
C CYS A 38 -15.22 -7.03 6.21
N GLY A 39 -14.41 -7.46 7.19
CA GLY A 39 -14.18 -8.87 7.50
C GLY A 39 -13.46 -9.64 6.38
N LEU A 40 -12.71 -8.95 5.51
CA LEU A 40 -11.99 -9.61 4.43
C LEU A 40 -10.80 -10.38 4.99
N THR A 41 -10.62 -11.61 4.53
CA THR A 41 -9.49 -12.47 4.86
C THR A 41 -8.73 -12.87 3.60
N GLU A 42 -7.63 -13.61 3.75
CA GLU A 42 -6.89 -14.22 2.63
C GLU A 42 -7.82 -14.93 1.62
N ALA A 43 -8.89 -15.57 2.09
CA ALA A 43 -9.83 -16.31 1.25
C ALA A 43 -10.47 -15.45 0.14
N ARG A 44 -10.73 -14.17 0.42
CA ARG A 44 -11.33 -13.22 -0.54
C ARG A 44 -10.30 -12.55 -1.45
N CYS A 45 -9.02 -12.64 -1.13
CA CYS A 45 -7.96 -11.97 -1.90
C CYS A 45 -7.80 -12.52 -3.31
N LYS A 46 -8.12 -13.79 -3.56
CA LYS A 46 -8.12 -14.38 -4.92
C LYS A 46 -9.22 -13.79 -5.80
N ASP A 47 -10.40 -13.58 -5.24
CA ASP A 47 -11.53 -12.95 -5.93
C ASP A 47 -11.19 -11.48 -6.24
N ILE A 48 -10.68 -10.74 -5.24
CA ILE A 48 -10.20 -9.37 -5.40
C ILE A 48 -9.17 -9.31 -6.52
N SER A 49 -8.11 -10.11 -6.43
CA SER A 49 -7.03 -10.19 -7.43
C SER A 49 -7.56 -10.40 -8.84
N SER A 50 -8.54 -11.30 -8.99
CA SER A 50 -9.16 -11.59 -10.30
C SER A 50 -9.99 -10.43 -10.83
N ALA A 51 -10.72 -9.73 -9.96
CA ALA A 51 -11.48 -8.55 -10.34
C ALA A 51 -10.57 -7.37 -10.73
N LEU A 52 -9.49 -7.14 -9.97
CA LEU A 52 -8.52 -6.06 -10.25
C LEU A 52 -7.80 -6.26 -11.59
N ARG A 53 -7.49 -7.51 -11.98
CA ARG A 53 -6.84 -7.82 -13.26
C ARG A 53 -7.62 -7.32 -14.48
N VAL A 54 -8.94 -7.28 -14.38
CA VAL A 54 -9.83 -6.87 -15.47
C VAL A 54 -10.38 -5.45 -15.29
N ASN A 55 -9.91 -4.71 -14.27
CA ASN A 55 -10.31 -3.34 -14.01
C ASN A 55 -9.26 -2.33 -14.50
N PRO A 56 -9.37 -1.79 -15.73
CA PRO A 56 -8.46 -0.78 -16.24
C PRO A 56 -8.72 0.63 -15.68
N ALA A 57 -9.82 0.81 -14.93
CA ALA A 57 -10.28 2.10 -14.44
C ALA A 57 -9.83 2.40 -13.00
N LEU A 58 -9.38 1.38 -12.26
CA LEU A 58 -9.00 1.49 -10.86
C LEU A 58 -7.89 2.54 -10.65
N ALA A 59 -8.22 3.55 -9.85
CA ALA A 59 -7.34 4.62 -9.42
C ALA A 59 -7.06 4.56 -7.90
N GLU A 60 -7.99 4.03 -7.10
CA GLU A 60 -7.83 3.91 -5.65
C GLU A 60 -8.34 2.56 -5.15
N LEU A 61 -7.51 1.89 -4.34
CA LEU A 61 -7.88 0.70 -3.60
C LEU A 61 -7.56 0.90 -2.12
N ASN A 62 -8.57 0.81 -1.27
CA ASN A 62 -8.45 0.82 0.18
C ASN A 62 -9.03 -0.46 0.76
N LEU A 63 -8.18 -1.27 1.38
CA LEU A 63 -8.55 -2.53 2.05
C LEU A 63 -8.18 -2.50 3.53
N ARG A 64 -8.04 -1.30 4.11
CA ARG A 64 -7.57 -1.15 5.49
C ARG A 64 -8.45 -1.92 6.49
N SER A 65 -7.86 -2.27 7.63
CA SER A 65 -8.56 -2.95 8.74
C SER A 65 -9.14 -4.32 8.35
N ASN A 66 -8.48 -5.06 7.46
CA ASN A 66 -8.89 -6.42 7.09
C ASN A 66 -7.75 -7.40 7.30
N GLU A 67 -8.03 -8.60 7.81
CA GLU A 67 -7.01 -9.61 8.15
C GLU A 67 -6.49 -10.36 6.90
N LEU A 68 -5.87 -9.65 5.97
CA LEU A 68 -5.40 -10.22 4.70
C LEU A 68 -4.15 -11.08 4.87
N GLY A 69 -3.24 -10.67 5.76
CA GLY A 69 -1.93 -11.29 5.94
C GLY A 69 -1.01 -11.13 4.72
N ASP A 70 0.23 -11.62 4.85
CA ASP A 70 1.23 -11.52 3.77
C ASP A 70 0.78 -12.19 2.47
N VAL A 71 0.11 -13.36 2.57
CA VAL A 71 -0.36 -14.13 1.42
C VAL A 71 -1.53 -13.43 0.72
N GLY A 72 -2.48 -12.89 1.48
CA GLY A 72 -3.61 -12.14 0.94
C GLY A 72 -3.15 -10.85 0.26
N VAL A 73 -2.27 -10.08 0.90
CA VAL A 73 -1.66 -8.88 0.31
C VAL A 73 -0.92 -9.24 -0.98
N HIS A 74 -0.11 -10.29 -1.00
CA HIS A 74 0.55 -10.74 -2.23
C HIS A 74 -0.46 -11.05 -3.35
N CYS A 75 -1.55 -11.76 -3.04
CA CYS A 75 -2.60 -12.03 -4.03
C CYS A 75 -3.20 -10.74 -4.59
N VAL A 76 -3.50 -9.75 -3.74
CA VAL A 76 -4.03 -8.44 -4.17
C VAL A 76 -3.02 -7.72 -5.07
N LEU A 77 -1.74 -7.66 -4.68
CA LEU A 77 -0.69 -7.03 -5.47
C LEU A 77 -0.52 -7.67 -6.85
N GLN A 78 -0.57 -9.00 -6.96
CA GLN A 78 -0.57 -9.69 -8.25
C GLN A 78 -1.75 -9.26 -9.15
N GLY A 79 -2.89 -8.89 -8.56
CA GLY A 79 -4.05 -8.38 -9.28
C GLY A 79 -3.80 -7.01 -9.92
N LEU A 80 -2.94 -6.20 -9.31
CA LEU A 80 -2.57 -4.85 -9.76
C LEU A 80 -1.46 -4.85 -10.81
N GLN A 81 -0.71 -5.95 -10.97
CA GLN A 81 0.42 -6.04 -11.90
C GLN A 81 -0.02 -6.30 -13.35
N THR A 82 -0.91 -5.47 -13.87
CA THR A 82 -1.34 -5.50 -15.28
C THR A 82 -0.83 -4.28 -16.05
N PRO A 83 -0.55 -4.39 -17.36
CA PRO A 83 -0.11 -3.25 -18.17
C PRO A 83 -1.09 -2.08 -18.21
N SER A 84 -2.38 -2.36 -17.96
CA SER A 84 -3.45 -1.37 -17.95
C SER A 84 -3.73 -0.77 -16.57
N CYS A 85 -3.06 -1.22 -15.50
CA CYS A 85 -3.30 -0.74 -14.16
C CYS A 85 -2.89 0.74 -14.03
N LYS A 86 -3.79 1.56 -13.50
CA LYS A 86 -3.60 3.01 -13.32
C LYS A 86 -3.79 3.43 -11.86
N ILE A 87 -3.58 2.49 -10.93
CA ILE A 87 -3.74 2.75 -9.51
C ILE A 87 -2.80 3.88 -9.07
N GLN A 88 -3.35 4.87 -8.38
CA GLN A 88 -2.65 6.02 -7.83
C GLN A 88 -2.55 5.94 -6.31
N LYS A 89 -3.54 5.30 -5.67
CA LYS A 89 -3.62 5.20 -4.20
C LYS A 89 -3.86 3.76 -3.77
N LEU A 90 -3.02 3.26 -2.88
CA LEU A 90 -3.14 1.95 -2.27
C LEU A 90 -3.05 2.06 -0.75
N SER A 91 -4.10 1.62 -0.07
CA SER A 91 -4.13 1.54 1.40
C SER A 91 -4.30 0.10 1.84
N LEU A 92 -3.29 -0.38 2.58
CA LEU A 92 -3.22 -1.69 3.23
C LEU A 92 -2.93 -1.51 4.73
N GLN A 93 -3.41 -0.41 5.32
CA GLN A 93 -3.26 -0.13 6.74
C GLN A 93 -3.95 -1.21 7.58
N ASN A 94 -3.31 -1.67 8.65
CA ASN A 94 -3.86 -2.70 9.54
C ASN A 94 -4.35 -3.95 8.76
N CYS A 95 -3.48 -4.50 7.90
CA CYS A 95 -3.80 -5.65 7.06
C CYS A 95 -3.07 -6.95 7.47
N CYS A 96 -2.51 -6.99 8.67
CA CYS A 96 -1.67 -8.08 9.17
C CYS A 96 -0.43 -8.37 8.27
N LEU A 97 0.06 -7.35 7.56
CA LEU A 97 1.28 -7.44 6.77
C LEU A 97 2.50 -7.42 7.70
N THR A 98 3.49 -8.24 7.40
CA THR A 98 4.75 -8.34 8.16
C THR A 98 5.96 -8.00 7.29
N GLY A 99 7.14 -7.99 7.90
CA GLY A 99 8.40 -7.83 7.18
C GLY A 99 8.61 -8.87 6.07
N ALA A 100 8.05 -10.07 6.17
CA ALA A 100 8.14 -11.10 5.12
C ALA A 100 7.39 -10.70 3.85
N GLY A 101 6.25 -10.01 3.97
CA GLY A 101 5.47 -9.50 2.83
C GLY A 101 6.12 -8.30 2.11
N CYS A 102 7.07 -7.60 2.75
CA CYS A 102 7.68 -6.40 2.18
C CYS A 102 8.50 -6.65 0.91
N GLY A 103 9.07 -7.85 0.75
CA GLY A 103 9.78 -8.23 -0.48
C GLY A 103 8.86 -8.22 -1.72
N VAL A 104 7.62 -8.68 -1.55
CA VAL A 104 6.61 -8.64 -2.63
C VAL A 104 6.24 -7.19 -2.95
N LEU A 105 5.93 -6.38 -1.94
CA LEU A 105 5.65 -4.95 -2.13
C LEU A 105 6.76 -4.23 -2.88
N SER A 106 8.02 -4.46 -2.48
CA SER A 106 9.20 -3.91 -3.14
C SER A 106 9.23 -4.23 -4.64
N SER A 107 8.98 -5.50 -5.00
CA SER A 107 8.91 -5.93 -6.40
C SER A 107 7.73 -5.31 -7.15
N THR A 108 6.58 -5.16 -6.48
CA THR A 108 5.37 -4.59 -7.07
C THR A 108 5.50 -3.09 -7.35
N LEU A 109 6.17 -2.33 -6.48
CA LEU A 109 6.39 -0.89 -6.68
C LEU A 109 7.13 -0.57 -7.98
N ARG A 110 8.03 -1.46 -8.42
CA ARG A 110 8.76 -1.34 -9.70
C ARG A 110 7.86 -1.48 -10.92
N THR A 111 6.68 -2.08 -10.73
CA THR A 111 5.70 -2.38 -11.79
C THR A 111 4.48 -1.47 -11.76
N LEU A 112 4.39 -0.55 -10.78
CA LEU A 112 3.29 0.40 -10.62
C LEU A 112 3.79 1.84 -10.77
N PRO A 113 4.15 2.29 -11.99
CA PRO A 113 4.73 3.62 -12.22
C PRO A 113 3.74 4.78 -12.00
N THR A 114 2.46 4.47 -11.80
CA THR A 114 1.37 5.44 -11.55
C THR A 114 1.02 5.58 -10.07
N LEU A 115 1.54 4.72 -9.20
CA LEU A 115 1.25 4.76 -7.77
C LEU A 115 1.93 5.97 -7.12
N GLN A 116 1.14 6.82 -6.46
CA GLN A 116 1.57 8.06 -5.81
C GLN A 116 1.41 8.02 -4.30
N GLU A 117 0.43 7.29 -3.77
CA GLU A 117 0.16 7.21 -2.32
C GLU A 117 0.10 5.75 -1.86
N LEU A 118 0.88 5.43 -0.83
CA LEU A 118 0.94 4.10 -0.22
C LEU A 118 0.80 4.21 1.30
N HIS A 119 -0.26 3.62 1.85
CA HIS A 119 -0.52 3.63 3.29
C HIS A 119 -0.35 2.23 3.85
N LEU A 120 0.61 2.07 4.78
CA LEU A 120 1.01 0.80 5.38
C LEU A 120 1.01 0.83 6.91
N SER A 121 0.52 1.92 7.52
CA SER A 121 0.44 2.05 8.97
C SER A 121 -0.21 0.82 9.64
N ASP A 122 0.09 0.60 10.91
CA ASP A 122 -0.45 -0.49 11.73
C ASP A 122 -0.15 -1.90 11.18
N ASN A 123 1.01 -2.08 10.56
CA ASN A 123 1.52 -3.38 10.11
C ASN A 123 2.92 -3.65 10.67
N LEU A 124 3.22 -4.88 11.09
CA LEU A 124 4.48 -5.24 11.75
C LEU A 124 5.62 -5.46 10.74
N LEU A 125 5.97 -4.40 9.99
CA LEU A 125 6.98 -4.47 8.93
C LEU A 125 8.39 -4.72 9.50
N GLY A 126 8.73 -4.01 10.58
CA GLY A 126 10.07 -4.04 11.17
C GLY A 126 11.15 -3.42 10.27
N ASP A 127 12.35 -3.23 10.83
CA ASP A 127 13.45 -2.57 10.13
C ASP A 127 13.88 -3.31 8.84
N ALA A 128 13.94 -4.64 8.89
CA ALA A 128 14.32 -5.45 7.73
C ALA A 128 13.26 -5.41 6.61
N GLY A 129 11.97 -5.41 6.98
CA GLY A 129 10.89 -5.25 6.01
C GLY A 129 10.92 -3.88 5.36
N LEU A 130 11.13 -2.82 6.15
CA LEU A 130 11.26 -1.47 5.62
C LEU A 130 12.47 -1.32 4.69
N GLN A 131 13.60 -1.94 5.01
CA GLN A 131 14.77 -1.93 4.13
C GLN A 131 14.43 -2.48 2.74
N LEU A 132 13.73 -3.63 2.67
CA LEU A 132 13.27 -4.20 1.40
C LEU A 132 12.29 -3.26 0.67
N LEU A 133 11.35 -2.65 1.40
CA LEU A 133 10.43 -1.67 0.82
C LEU A 133 11.18 -0.49 0.19
N CYS A 134 12.20 0.03 0.87
CA CYS A 134 13.03 1.13 0.38
C CYS A 134 13.80 0.77 -0.91
N GLU A 135 14.24 -0.48 -1.08
CA GLU A 135 14.85 -0.93 -2.34
C GLU A 135 13.90 -0.81 -3.54
N GLY A 136 12.60 -0.97 -3.32
CA GLY A 136 11.57 -0.77 -4.35
C GLY A 136 11.25 0.71 -4.59
N LEU A 137 11.22 1.52 -3.52
CA LEU A 137 11.02 2.98 -3.60
C LEU A 137 12.17 3.68 -4.35
N LEU A 138 13.40 3.17 -4.21
CA LEU A 138 14.59 3.66 -4.91
C LEU A 138 14.61 3.28 -6.40
N ASP A 139 13.67 2.46 -6.87
CA ASP A 139 13.57 2.16 -8.29
C ASP A 139 13.25 3.44 -9.10
N PRO A 140 13.94 3.68 -10.23
CA PRO A 140 13.69 4.84 -11.07
C PRO A 140 12.25 4.93 -11.62
N GLN A 141 11.55 3.80 -11.74
CA GLN A 141 10.17 3.77 -12.22
C GLN A 141 9.14 4.05 -11.12
N CYS A 142 9.51 3.90 -9.84
CA CYS A 142 8.62 4.21 -8.74
C CYS A 142 8.38 5.74 -8.68
N ARG A 143 7.12 6.18 -8.61
CA ARG A 143 6.76 7.62 -8.55
C ARG A 143 5.99 7.96 -7.28
N LEU A 144 6.24 7.22 -6.21
CA LEU A 144 5.56 7.41 -4.94
C LEU A 144 5.86 8.81 -4.39
N GLU A 145 4.81 9.55 -4.05
CA GLU A 145 4.87 10.89 -3.49
C GLU A 145 4.59 10.87 -1.98
N LYS A 146 3.80 9.92 -1.49
CA LYS A 146 3.38 9.82 -0.09
C LYS A 146 3.49 8.41 0.46
N LEU A 147 4.08 8.29 1.64
CA LEU A 147 4.22 7.04 2.37
C LEU A 147 3.83 7.22 3.85
N GLN A 148 2.91 6.38 4.31
CA GLN A 148 2.48 6.36 5.71
C GLN A 148 2.89 5.03 6.37
N LEU A 149 3.64 5.12 7.47
CA LEU A 149 4.30 4.01 8.18
C LEU A 149 4.14 4.16 9.71
N GLU A 150 3.00 4.62 10.18
CA GLU A 150 2.76 4.74 11.62
C GLU A 150 2.60 3.35 12.26
N TYR A 151 3.07 3.15 13.49
CA TYR A 151 2.95 1.86 14.18
C TYR A 151 3.51 0.66 13.38
N CYS A 152 4.63 0.84 12.68
CA CYS A 152 5.23 -0.17 11.80
C CYS A 152 6.36 -1.02 12.44
N SER A 153 6.53 -0.92 13.76
CA SER A 153 7.66 -1.52 14.50
C SER A 153 9.04 -1.07 14.00
N LEU A 154 9.16 0.21 13.65
CA LEU A 154 10.41 0.78 13.13
C LEU A 154 11.27 1.32 14.28
N SER A 155 12.59 1.17 14.16
CA SER A 155 13.58 1.74 15.08
C SER A 155 14.47 2.77 14.38
N ALA A 156 15.51 3.27 15.05
CA ALA A 156 16.52 4.11 14.41
C ALA A 156 17.21 3.46 13.20
N ALA A 157 17.26 2.12 13.12
CA ALA A 157 17.85 1.40 11.99
C ALA A 157 17.08 1.63 10.67
N SER A 158 15.78 1.90 10.76
CA SER A 158 14.92 2.23 9.62
C SER A 158 15.21 3.60 8.99
N CYS A 159 15.89 4.49 9.70
CA CYS A 159 16.00 5.90 9.30
C CYS A 159 16.98 6.12 8.14
N GLU A 160 18.05 5.34 8.04
CA GLU A 160 19.02 5.49 6.93
C GLU A 160 18.45 5.03 5.58
N PRO A 161 17.74 3.88 5.47
CA PRO A 161 17.00 3.54 4.27
C PRO A 161 15.99 4.62 3.84
N LEU A 162 15.20 5.15 4.78
CA LEU A 162 14.25 6.23 4.51
C LEU A 162 14.94 7.52 4.06
N ALA A 163 16.02 7.92 4.73
CA ALA A 163 16.82 9.08 4.35
C ALA A 163 17.40 8.93 2.93
N SER A 164 17.77 7.71 2.54
CA SER A 164 18.22 7.42 1.18
C SER A 164 17.12 7.60 0.14
N VAL A 165 15.87 7.20 0.45
CA VAL A 165 14.71 7.46 -0.41
C VAL A 165 14.49 8.96 -0.55
N LEU A 166 14.48 9.72 0.55
CA LEU A 166 14.30 11.17 0.52
C LEU A 166 15.34 11.85 -0.39
N ARG A 167 16.63 11.52 -0.25
CA ARG A 167 17.69 12.06 -1.10
C ARG A 167 17.53 11.71 -2.59
N ALA A 168 17.00 10.55 -2.90
CA ALA A 168 16.93 10.03 -4.27
C ALA A 168 15.64 10.40 -5.02
N LYS A 169 14.57 10.77 -4.31
CA LYS A 169 13.22 10.92 -4.89
C LYS A 169 12.75 12.38 -4.79
N PRO A 170 12.99 13.22 -5.81
CA PRO A 170 12.61 14.64 -5.78
C PRO A 170 11.10 14.88 -5.73
N ASP A 171 10.31 13.94 -6.23
CA ASP A 171 8.85 14.07 -6.23
C ASP A 171 8.20 13.62 -4.90
N PHE A 172 9.01 13.22 -3.91
CA PHE A 172 8.54 12.70 -2.64
C PHE A 172 8.11 13.86 -1.70
N LYS A 173 6.83 13.88 -1.32
CA LYS A 173 6.16 15.02 -0.66
C LYS A 173 5.82 14.76 0.80
N GLU A 174 5.52 13.53 1.17
CA GLU A 174 5.00 13.21 2.51
C GLU A 174 5.53 11.87 3.04
N LEU A 175 6.20 11.92 4.19
CA LEU A 175 6.62 10.75 4.97
C LEU A 175 6.04 10.85 6.38
N THR A 176 5.23 9.89 6.77
CA THR A 176 4.72 9.78 8.15
C THR A 176 5.28 8.53 8.80
N VAL A 177 6.00 8.71 9.91
CA VAL A 177 6.65 7.63 10.68
C VAL A 177 6.37 7.73 12.18
N SER A 178 5.36 8.52 12.57
CA SER A 178 4.94 8.67 13.97
C SER A 178 4.61 7.33 14.62
N ASN A 179 4.67 7.30 15.95
CA ASN A 179 4.32 6.11 16.73
C ASN A 179 5.19 4.87 16.40
N ASN A 180 6.45 5.10 16.06
CA ASN A 180 7.51 4.11 16.01
C ASN A 180 8.58 4.43 17.06
N ASP A 181 9.48 3.49 17.34
CA ASP A 181 10.60 3.69 18.29
C ASP A 181 11.80 4.38 17.62
N ILE A 182 11.51 5.45 16.86
CA ILE A 182 12.51 6.29 16.21
C ILE A 182 13.05 7.26 17.26
N ASN A 183 14.17 6.88 17.87
CA ASN A 183 14.87 7.72 18.85
C ASN A 183 15.51 8.97 18.20
N GLU A 184 16.11 9.82 19.03
CA GLU A 184 16.75 11.06 18.58
C GLU A 184 17.80 10.86 17.48
N ALA A 185 18.58 9.76 17.53
CA ALA A 185 19.58 9.48 16.50
C ALA A 185 18.91 9.20 15.14
N GLY A 186 17.82 8.42 15.14
CA GLY A 186 17.03 8.17 13.94
C GLY A 186 16.42 9.46 13.36
N VAL A 187 15.85 10.32 14.23
CA VAL A 187 15.32 11.62 13.80
C VAL A 187 16.41 12.48 13.15
N ARG A 188 17.62 12.53 13.73
CA ARG A 188 18.75 13.28 13.15
C ARG A 188 19.11 12.78 11.74
N VAL A 189 19.06 11.46 11.51
CA VAL A 189 19.30 10.86 10.19
C VAL A 189 18.23 11.28 9.19
N LEU A 190 16.95 11.21 9.57
CA LEU A 190 15.85 11.67 8.70
C LEU A 190 15.95 13.17 8.40
N CYS A 191 16.25 14.00 9.40
CA CYS A 191 16.47 15.44 9.20
C CYS A 191 17.64 15.72 8.25
N GLN A 192 18.71 14.93 8.31
CA GLN A 192 19.82 15.07 7.38
C GLN A 192 19.40 14.64 5.95
N GLY A 193 18.68 13.53 5.82
CA GLY A 193 18.09 13.10 4.55
C GLY A 193 17.18 14.16 3.90
N LEU A 194 16.37 14.85 4.70
CA LEU A 194 15.54 15.97 4.24
C LEU A 194 16.36 17.19 3.80
N LYS A 195 17.43 17.54 4.54
CA LYS A 195 18.32 18.66 4.15
C LYS A 195 19.06 18.40 2.85
N ASP A 196 19.43 17.14 2.62
CA ASP A 196 20.13 16.69 1.42
C ASP A 196 19.16 16.37 0.28
N SER A 197 17.85 16.44 0.55
CA SER A 197 16.82 16.14 -0.42
C SER A 197 16.66 17.26 -1.44
N PRO A 198 16.40 16.93 -2.72
CA PRO A 198 15.92 17.90 -3.71
C PRO A 198 14.43 18.27 -3.55
N CYS A 199 13.70 17.65 -2.61
CA CYS A 199 12.27 17.90 -2.37
C CYS A 199 11.99 19.10 -1.45
#